data_AF-A0A7W0DVK1-F1
#
_entry.id   AF-A0A7W0DVK1-F1
#
_cell.length_a   1.000
_cell.length_b   1.000
_cell.length_c   1.000
_cell.angle_alpha   90.00
_cell.angle_beta   90.00
_cell.angle_gamma   90.00
#
_symmetry.space_group_name_H-M   'P 1'
#
loop_
_entity.id
_entity.type
_entity.pdbx_description
1 polymer ?
#
loop_
_entity_poly.entity_id
_entity_poly.type
_entity_poly.pdbx_seq_one_letter_code
_entity_poly.pdbx_strand_id
1 'polypeptide(L)' 'MRQIRWMEWKISKARFRSLPALGIAEWQAREWASSGKGYWRIAGSGVLQRAKPNSHWEDLGLRMLKPTWQGLRSDG' A
#
# COMPACT_ATOMS: atom_id res chain seq x y z
N MET A 1 2.41 0.57 7.11
CA MET A 1 1.24 1.41 6.74
C MET A 1 0.27 0.76 5.76
N ARG A 2 0.73 0.04 4.72
CA ARG A 2 -0.18 -0.49 3.69
C ARG A 2 -1.24 -1.47 4.21
N GLN A 3 -0.94 -2.24 5.25
CA GLN A 3 -1.92 -3.09 5.92
C GLN A 3 -3.11 -2.31 6.50
N ILE A 4 -2.89 -1.10 7.01
CA ILE A 4 -3.92 -0.27 7.65
C ILE A 4 -4.95 0.14 6.59
N ARG A 5 -4.47 0.54 5.40
CA ARG A 5 -5.34 0.85 4.25
C ARG A 5 -6.14 -0.36 3.80
N TRP A 6 -5.54 -1.54 3.81
CA TRP A 6 -6.26 -2.77 3.47
C TRP A 6 -7.34 -3.12 4.52
N MET A 7 -7.10 -2.81 5.79
CA MET A 7 -8.09 -2.96 6.87
C MET A 7 -9.22 -1.92 6.81
N GLU A 8 -8.95 -0.69 6.34
CA GLU A 8 -9.99 0.31 6.08
C GLU A 8 -11.01 -0.22 5.06
N TRP A 9 -10.56 -1.01 4.08
CA TRP A 9 -11.43 -1.69 3.11
C TRP A 9 -11.96 -3.01 3.67
N LYS A 10 -12.87 -2.92 4.64
CA LYS A 10 -13.44 -4.05 5.37
C LYS A 10 -14.17 -5.07 4.47
N ILE A 11 -14.78 -4.62 3.37
CA ILE A 11 -15.57 -5.47 2.47
C ILE A 11 -14.93 -5.55 1.08
N SER A 12 -15.08 -6.70 0.41
CA SER A 12 -14.54 -6.93 -0.93
C SER A 12 -15.01 -5.88 -1.95
N LYS A 13 -16.24 -5.38 -1.80
CA LYS A 13 -16.78 -4.30 -2.65
C LYS A 13 -15.99 -2.99 -2.53
N ALA A 14 -15.54 -2.64 -1.33
CA ALA A 14 -14.73 -1.44 -1.09
C ALA A 14 -13.33 -1.61 -1.70
N ARG A 15 -12.74 -2.81 -1.56
CA ARG A 15 -11.45 -3.14 -2.19
C ARG A 15 -11.53 -3.05 -3.71
N PHE A 16 -12.59 -3.63 -4.30
CA PHE A 16 -12.81 -3.62 -5.75
C PHE A 16 -12.98 -2.19 -6.31
N ARG A 17 -13.58 -1.26 -5.55
CA ARG A 17 -13.68 0.15 -5.95
C ARG A 17 -12.39 0.95 -5.74
N SER A 18 -11.66 0.64 -4.67
CA SER A 18 -10.48 1.42 -4.29
C SER A 18 -9.25 1.07 -5.11
N LEU A 19 -9.09 -0.19 -5.53
CA LEU A 19 -7.93 -0.64 -6.31
C LEU A 19 -7.85 0.03 -7.71
N PRO A 20 -8.93 0.12 -8.51
CA PRO A 20 -8.93 0.85 -9.78
C PRO A 20 -8.68 2.34 -9.64
N ALA A 21 -9.23 2.96 -8.58
CA ALA A 21 -8.95 4.37 -8.26
C ALA A 21 -7.46 4.63 -7.94
N LEU A 22 -6.70 3.59 -7.63
CA LEU A 22 -5.25 3.63 -7.38
C LEU A 22 -4.43 3.09 -8.56
N GLY A 23 -5.03 2.98 -9.75
CA GLY A 23 -4.34 2.57 -10.98
C GLY A 23 -4.15 1.07 -11.15
N ILE A 24 -4.85 0.23 -10.38
CA ILE A 24 -4.83 -1.23 -10.54
C ILE A 24 -5.90 -1.64 -11.55
N ALA A 25 -5.54 -2.42 -12.57
CA ALA A 25 -6.50 -2.90 -13.56
C ALA A 25 -7.67 -3.67 -12.90
N GLU A 26 -8.89 -3.52 -13.44
CA GLU A 26 -10.10 -4.09 -12.83
C GLU A 26 -10.05 -5.60 -12.62
N TRP A 27 -9.43 -6.33 -13.56
CA TRP A 27 -9.26 -7.79 -13.44
C TRP A 27 -8.38 -8.16 -12.25
N GLN A 28 -7.29 -7.42 -12.02
CA GLN A 28 -6.45 -7.58 -10.82
C GLN A 28 -7.21 -7.13 -9.57
N ALA A 29 -7.97 -6.04 -9.66
CA ALA A 29 -8.78 -5.58 -8.54
C ALA A 29 -9.77 -6.66 -8.07
N ARG A 30 -10.40 -7.37 -9.01
CA ARG A 30 -11.32 -8.48 -8.71
C ARG A 30 -10.62 -9.65 -8.02
N GLU A 31 -9.50 -10.09 -8.57
CA GLU A 31 -8.69 -11.19 -8.02
C GLU A 31 -8.22 -10.88 -6.58
N TRP A 32 -7.74 -9.66 -6.35
CA TRP A 32 -7.17 -9.27 -5.06
C TRP A 32 -8.24 -8.87 -4.03
N ALA A 33 -9.36 -8.30 -4.45
CA ALA A 33 -10.45 -7.90 -3.55
C ALA A 33 -11.09 -9.10 -2.82
N SER A 34 -11.22 -10.24 -3.50
CA SER A 34 -11.76 -11.49 -2.93
C SER A 34 -10.69 -12.44 -2.40
N SER A 35 -9.43 -12.00 -2.32
CA SER A 35 -8.35 -12.86 -1.85
C SER A 35 -8.52 -13.21 -0.37
N GLY A 36 -8.53 -14.50 -0.03
CA GLY A 36 -8.50 -14.99 1.35
C GLY A 36 -7.12 -14.90 2.03
N LYS A 37 -6.14 -14.22 1.40
CA LYS A 37 -4.81 -14.03 1.96
C LYS A 37 -4.88 -13.08 3.16
N GLY A 38 -4.16 -13.40 4.23
CA GLY A 38 -4.05 -12.56 5.41
C GLY A 38 -3.46 -11.17 5.10
N TYR A 39 -3.80 -10.19 5.94
CA TYR A 39 -3.50 -8.76 5.71
C TYR A 39 -2.03 -8.47 5.46
N TRP A 40 -1.13 -9.09 6.23
CA TRP A 40 0.32 -8.95 6.07
C TRP A 40 0.82 -9.45 4.72
N ARG A 41 0.25 -10.56 4.22
CA ARG A 41 0.60 -11.12 2.91
C ARG A 41 0.12 -10.22 1.76
N ILE A 42 -1.04 -9.58 1.93
CA ILE A 42 -1.52 -8.57 0.97
C ILE A 42 -0.67 -7.29 1.05
N ALA A 43 -0.26 -6.88 2.25
CA ALA A 43 0.53 -5.66 2.45
C ALA A 43 1.90 -5.69 1.75
N GLY A 44 2.50 -6.87 1.63
CA GLY A 44 3.74 -7.09 0.90
C GLY A 44 3.56 -7.35 -0.60
N SER A 45 2.33 -7.46 -1.12
CA SER A 45 2.11 -7.82 -2.51
C SER A 45 2.42 -6.67 -3.48
N GLY A 46 2.84 -7.02 -4.71
CA GLY A 46 3.08 -6.03 -5.77
C GLY A 46 1.83 -5.21 -6.14
N VAL A 47 0.62 -5.74 -5.90
CA VAL A 47 -0.63 -4.98 -6.13
C VAL A 47 -0.77 -3.85 -5.11
N LEU A 48 -0.56 -4.12 -3.83
CA LEU A 48 -0.70 -3.09 -2.81
C LEU A 48 0.48 -2.12 -2.77
N GLN A 49 1.67 -2.57 -3.17
CA GLN A 49 2.82 -1.69 -3.37
C GLN A 49 2.59 -0.70 -4.52
N ARG A 50 2.02 -1.14 -5.65
CA ARG A 50 1.64 -0.25 -6.77
C ARG A 50 0.50 0.69 -6.39
N ALA A 51 -0.50 0.19 -5.69
CA ALA A 51 -1.64 1.01 -5.26
C ALA A 51 -1.25 2.09 -4.23
N LYS A 52 -0.22 1.84 -3.40
CA LYS A 52 0.28 2.77 -2.38
C LYS A 52 1.82 2.77 -2.38
N PRO A 53 2.47 3.46 -3.34
CA PRO A 53 3.93 3.56 -3.39
C PRO A 53 4.47 4.31 -2.18
N ASN A 54 5.79 4.25 -1.94
CA ASN A 54 6.41 4.97 -0.82
C ASN A 54 6.22 6.49 -0.95
N SER A 55 6.24 7.02 -2.18
CA SER A 55 5.99 8.44 -2.48
C SER A 55 4.66 8.93 -1.92
N HIS A 56 3.59 8.14 -2.01
CA HIS A 56 2.30 8.50 -1.43
C HIS A 56 2.36 8.78 0.08
N TRP A 57 3.27 8.11 0.80
CA TRP A 57 3.45 8.34 2.23
C TRP A 57 4.34 9.55 2.51
N GLU A 58 5.33 9.79 1.66
CA GLU A 58 6.15 11.00 1.70
C GLU A 58 5.30 12.27 1.47
N ASP A 59 4.37 12.23 0.52
CA ASP A 59 3.39 13.30 0.27
C ASP A 59 2.50 13.57 1.49
N LEU A 60 2.23 12.54 2.31
CA LEU A 60 1.51 12.66 3.58
C LEU A 60 2.42 13.12 4.75
N GLY A 61 3.66 13.50 4.46
CA GLY A 61 4.64 13.97 5.45
C GLY A 61 5.34 12.85 6.22
N LEU A 62 5.12 11.57 5.88
CA LEU A 62 5.81 10.46 6.53
C LEU A 62 7.22 10.31 5.97
N ARG A 63 8.21 10.57 6.82
CA ARG A 63 9.62 10.35 6.47
C ARG A 63 9.98 8.89 6.58
N MET A 64 10.61 8.36 5.53
CA MET A 64 11.13 7.00 5.57
C MET A 64 12.33 6.91 6.52
N LEU A 65 12.32 5.89 7.37
CA LEU A 65 13.34 5.67 8.40
C LEU A 65 14.74 5.52 7.78
N LYS A 66 14.88 4.72 6.72
CA LYS A 66 16.16 4.41 6.08
C LYS A 66 16.91 5.63 5.52
N PRO A 67 16.32 6.46 4.63
CA PRO A 67 17.00 7.66 4.14
C PRO A 67 17.24 8.69 5.25
N THR A 68 16.33 8.79 6.23
CA THR A 68 16.51 9.67 7.39
C THR A 68 17.74 9.28 8.20
N TRP A 69 17.91 7.99 8.51
CA TRP A 69 19.11 7.48 9.20
C TRP A 69 20.39 7.68 8.40
N GLN A 70 20.33 7.52 7.08
CA GLN A 70 21.50 7.72 6.22
C GLN A 70 21.95 9.18 6.22
N GLY A 71 21.02 10.13 6.13
CA GLY A 71 21.33 11.57 6.24
C GLY A 71 22.03 11.90 7.55
N LEU A 72 21.45 11.48 8.69
CA LEU A 72 22.05 11.70 10.01
C LEU A 72 23.45 11.12 10.19
N ARG A 73 23.79 10.05 9.47
CA ARG A 73 25.10 9.39 9.53
C ARG A 73 26.13 9.98 8.56
N SER A 74 25.69 10.79 7.60
CA SER A 74 26.54 11.42 6.59
C SER A 74 26.99 12.82 7.01
N ASP A 75 26.28 13.44 7.94
CA ASP A 75 26.55 14.78 8.51
C ASP A 75 27.49 14.74 9.74
N GLY A 76 28.23 13.65 9.93
CA GLY A 76 29.13 13.42 11.07
C GLY A 76 30.52 12.95 10.67
#